data_AF-A0A4Q6B8M4-F1
#
_entry.id   AF-A0A4Q6B8M4-F1
#
_cell.length_a   1.000
_cell.length_b   1.000
_cell.length_c   1.000
_cell.angle_alpha   90.00
_cell.angle_beta   90.00
_cell.angle_gamma   90.00
#
_symmetry.space_group_name_H-M   'P 1'
#
loop_
_entity.id
_entity.type
_entity.pdbx_description
1 polymer ?
#
loop_
_entity_poly.entity_id
_entity_poly.type
_entity_poly.pdbx_seq_one_letter_code
_entity_poly.pdbx_strand_id
1 'polypeptide(L)'
;MSAANDVRRSGKEIKLSQEEFYERFNQRYEDPAYDKMRPQIQELAAIAYKAYHEGRKAPKTVKAGLGFEDPDYDLNVEWVKASQAIKQADLRRKSAKRPRVLIINGSDRNDQTCPGEISKSSRLIALAKDEMEKSSSGEIDIDVLELNTMTSEYGKTIYPCKGCVSTAMPLCHWPCSCYPHNSLGQVNDWMNEIYPRWVEADGIMIVTPVYWRQAPSTLKLMIDRMVCADGGNEDPTSTQGKTPELAKKLEIKGWDYPRHLKGRVYSIVVHGDTEGIDDLKTMLSSWLDAMELIPAGTMPTLARFIGYYEDYATSHRALDKDEAIQKEVRNSAKALYKTLVELREGGLKSDQQDLDDPRPK
;
A
#
# COMPACT_ATOMS: atom_id res chain seq x y z
N MET A 1 -4.38 -0.59 -37.79
CA MET A 1 -3.25 -0.55 -36.82
C MET A 1 -3.53 -1.62 -35.77
N SER A 2 -2.53 -2.35 -35.28
CA SER A 2 -2.76 -3.30 -34.18
C SER A 2 -3.25 -2.55 -32.94
N ALA A 3 -4.14 -3.15 -32.15
CA ALA A 3 -4.65 -2.54 -30.91
C ALA A 3 -3.52 -2.09 -29.96
N ALA A 4 -2.38 -2.79 -30.01
CA ALA A 4 -1.21 -2.45 -29.23
C ALA A 4 -0.53 -1.12 -29.64
N ASN A 5 -0.65 -0.70 -30.90
CA ASN A 5 -0.10 0.57 -31.37
C ASN A 5 -1.11 1.74 -31.23
N ASP A 6 -2.33 1.48 -30.77
CA ASP A 6 -3.34 2.51 -30.53
C ASP A 6 -3.15 3.17 -29.15
N VAL A 7 -2.15 4.04 -29.04
CA VAL A 7 -1.83 4.78 -27.81
C VAL A 7 -2.30 6.22 -27.94
N ARG A 8 -3.22 6.62 -27.06
CA ARG A 8 -3.83 7.96 -27.07
C ARG A 8 -2.94 8.95 -26.31
N ARG A 9 -2.64 10.10 -26.92
CA ARG A 9 -1.86 11.19 -26.34
C ARG A 9 -2.58 12.51 -26.59
N SER A 10 -2.64 13.38 -25.60
CA SER A 10 -3.28 14.71 -25.73
C SER A 10 -2.40 15.74 -26.45
N GLY A 11 -1.10 15.48 -26.57
CA GLY A 11 -0.13 16.38 -27.19
C GLY A 11 0.20 17.64 -26.37
N LYS A 12 -0.36 17.80 -25.16
CA LYS A 12 -0.10 18.96 -24.30
C LYS A 12 1.21 18.80 -23.54
N GLU A 13 2.12 19.77 -23.68
CA GLU A 13 3.28 19.90 -22.81
C GLU A 13 2.88 20.62 -21.50
N ILE A 14 3.26 20.04 -20.36
CA ILE A 14 2.87 20.52 -19.01
C ILE A 14 4.13 20.92 -18.22
N LYS A 15 5.16 21.42 -18.92
CA LYS A 15 6.38 21.89 -18.24
C LYS A 15 6.15 23.29 -17.68
N LEU A 16 6.51 23.48 -16.43
CA LEU A 16 6.53 24.78 -15.78
C LEU A 16 7.59 25.69 -16.42
N SER A 17 7.29 26.99 -16.46
CA SER A 17 8.34 27.99 -16.67
C SER A 17 9.37 27.93 -15.53
N GLN A 18 10.54 28.53 -15.76
CA GLN A 18 11.57 28.60 -14.72
C GLN A 18 11.08 29.37 -13.48
N GLU A 19 10.38 30.48 -13.71
CA GLU A 19 9.80 31.33 -12.68
C GLU A 19 8.79 30.54 -11.83
N GLU A 20 7.85 29.83 -12.48
CA GLU A 20 6.84 29.01 -11.80
C GLU A 20 7.48 27.86 -10.99
N PHE A 21 8.54 27.25 -11.50
CA PHE A 21 9.27 26.20 -10.77
C PHE A 21 9.95 26.77 -9.54
N TYR A 22 10.62 27.92 -9.68
CA TYR A 22 11.37 28.56 -8.59
C TYR A 22 10.42 28.98 -7.47
N GLU A 23 9.26 29.54 -7.81
CA GLU A 23 8.22 29.89 -6.84
C GLU A 23 7.82 28.66 -6.01
N ARG A 24 7.46 27.53 -6.65
CA ARG A 24 7.09 26.29 -5.96
C ARG A 24 8.24 25.68 -5.16
N PHE A 25 9.46 25.75 -5.67
CA PHE A 25 10.64 25.21 -5.00
C PHE A 25 10.91 25.97 -3.68
N ASN A 26 10.81 27.30 -3.71
CA ASN A 26 11.12 28.15 -2.57
C ASN A 26 10.10 28.06 -1.43
N GLN A 27 8.86 27.64 -1.70
CA GLN A 27 7.80 27.44 -0.67
C GLN A 27 8.22 26.48 0.46
N ARG A 28 9.15 25.54 0.19
CA ARG A 28 9.68 24.62 1.21
C ARG A 28 10.67 25.27 2.18
N TYR A 29 11.13 26.48 1.88
CA TYR A 29 12.18 27.18 2.59
C TYR A 29 11.72 28.55 3.08
N GLU A 30 10.42 28.73 3.36
CA GLU A 30 9.88 30.00 3.83
C GLU A 30 10.31 30.37 5.25
N ASP A 31 10.61 29.37 6.09
CA ASP A 31 11.04 29.58 7.47
C ASP A 31 12.24 30.55 7.56
N PRO A 32 12.21 31.56 8.46
CA PRO A 32 13.30 32.52 8.63
C PRO A 32 14.68 31.89 8.91
N ALA A 33 14.74 30.64 9.37
CA ALA A 33 15.97 29.88 9.51
C ALA A 33 16.76 29.78 8.19
N TYR A 34 16.09 29.89 7.04
CA TYR A 34 16.69 29.84 5.71
C TYR A 34 17.15 31.19 5.16
N ASP A 35 16.90 32.31 5.85
CA ASP A 35 17.14 33.66 5.30
C ASP A 35 18.61 33.93 4.97
N LYS A 36 19.53 33.45 5.79
CA LYS A 36 20.98 33.57 5.53
C LYS A 36 21.45 32.67 4.37
N MET A 37 20.63 31.72 3.95
CA MET A 37 20.94 30.72 2.91
C MET A 37 20.17 30.97 1.60
N ARG A 38 19.46 32.09 1.46
CA ARG A 38 18.69 32.43 0.23
C ARG A 38 19.52 32.34 -1.05
N PRO A 39 20.78 32.84 -1.11
CA PRO A 39 21.61 32.68 -2.31
C PRO A 39 21.86 31.20 -2.68
N GLN A 40 22.20 30.37 -1.70
CA GLN A 40 22.47 28.94 -1.89
C GLN A 40 21.21 28.16 -2.29
N ILE A 41 20.05 28.53 -1.75
CA ILE A 41 18.76 27.95 -2.14
C ILE A 41 18.44 28.26 -3.61
N GLN A 42 18.74 29.48 -4.08
CA GLN A 42 18.56 29.85 -5.49
C GLN A 42 19.51 29.07 -6.41
N GLU A 43 20.76 28.85 -6.01
CA GLU A 43 21.69 27.99 -6.75
C GLU A 43 21.17 26.55 -6.84
N LEU A 44 20.65 26.01 -5.72
CA LEU A 44 20.06 24.67 -5.71
C LEU A 44 18.79 24.60 -6.58
N ALA A 45 17.95 25.63 -6.55
CA ALA A 45 16.75 25.73 -7.40
C ALA A 45 17.10 25.68 -8.89
N ALA A 46 18.19 26.34 -9.31
CA ALA A 46 18.66 26.29 -10.69
C ALA A 46 19.08 24.89 -11.12
N ILE A 47 19.78 24.15 -10.25
CA ILE A 47 20.16 22.76 -10.50
C ILE A 47 18.91 21.87 -10.57
N ALA A 48 17.96 22.04 -9.64
CA ALA A 48 16.71 21.29 -9.60
C ALA A 48 15.85 21.55 -10.84
N TYR A 49 15.77 22.80 -11.29
CA TYR A 49 15.05 23.16 -12.53
C TYR A 49 15.68 22.53 -13.76
N LYS A 50 17.02 22.51 -13.87
CA LYS A 50 17.69 21.81 -14.97
C LYS A 50 17.33 20.32 -14.99
N ALA A 51 17.35 19.64 -13.84
CA ALA A 51 16.96 18.24 -13.73
C ALA A 51 15.46 18.01 -14.05
N TYR A 52 14.60 18.95 -13.67
CA TYR A 52 13.18 18.98 -14.04
C TYR A 52 12.99 19.08 -15.56
N HIS A 53 13.62 20.08 -16.17
CA HIS A 53 13.52 20.39 -17.59
C HIS A 53 14.04 19.24 -18.47
N GLU A 54 15.14 18.60 -18.06
CA GLU A 54 15.70 17.41 -18.71
C GLU A 54 14.88 16.13 -18.46
N GLY A 55 13.87 16.17 -17.59
CA GLY A 55 13.01 15.01 -17.32
C GLY A 55 13.72 13.85 -16.60
N ARG A 56 14.74 14.14 -15.78
CA ARG A 56 15.56 13.12 -15.11
C ARG A 56 14.78 12.38 -14.02
N LYS A 57 13.98 11.38 -14.41
CA LYS A 57 13.15 10.57 -13.51
C LYS A 57 14.00 9.78 -12.50
N ALA A 58 14.92 8.96 -13.00
CA ALA A 58 15.59 7.92 -12.21
C ALA A 58 17.06 7.78 -12.67
N PRO A 59 17.92 8.78 -12.37
CA PRO A 59 19.24 8.91 -13.01
C PRO A 59 20.29 7.90 -12.53
N LYS A 60 20.05 7.19 -11.42
CA LYS A 60 20.96 6.15 -10.90
C LYS A 60 20.46 4.79 -11.37
N THR A 61 21.25 4.15 -12.23
CA THR A 61 20.89 2.88 -12.86
C THR A 61 22.00 1.84 -12.75
N VAL A 62 21.62 0.57 -12.94
CA VAL A 62 22.49 -0.60 -13.10
C VAL A 62 21.92 -1.49 -14.21
N LYS A 63 22.77 -2.29 -14.86
CA LYS A 63 22.31 -3.29 -15.83
C LYS A 63 21.42 -4.32 -15.15
N ALA A 64 20.34 -4.71 -15.83
CA ALA A 64 19.37 -5.67 -15.31
C ALA A 64 20.01 -7.02 -15.01
N GLY A 65 20.87 -7.50 -15.91
CA GLY A 65 21.58 -8.75 -15.79
C GLY A 65 20.75 -9.98 -16.16
N LEU A 66 21.33 -11.17 -15.98
CA LEU A 66 20.73 -12.44 -16.36
C LEU A 66 19.42 -12.70 -15.59
N GLY A 67 18.40 -13.21 -16.30
CA GLY A 67 17.08 -13.52 -15.76
C GLY A 67 16.00 -12.45 -16.01
N PHE A 68 16.39 -11.31 -16.59
CA PHE A 68 15.47 -10.34 -17.19
C PHE A 68 15.38 -10.55 -18.71
N GLU A 69 14.24 -10.19 -19.31
CA GLU A 69 13.98 -10.27 -20.76
C GLU A 69 15.01 -9.45 -21.56
N ASP A 70 15.41 -8.28 -21.06
CA ASP A 70 16.54 -7.50 -21.57
C ASP A 70 17.61 -7.30 -20.47
N PRO A 71 18.67 -8.14 -20.46
CA PRO A 71 19.77 -8.04 -19.49
C PRO A 71 20.56 -6.73 -19.55
N ASP A 72 20.58 -6.05 -20.70
CA ASP A 72 21.37 -4.83 -20.92
C ASP A 72 20.56 -3.55 -20.61
N TYR A 73 19.28 -3.67 -20.26
CA TYR A 73 18.45 -2.55 -19.84
C TYR A 73 18.96 -1.89 -18.56
N ASP A 74 18.93 -0.56 -18.51
CA ASP A 74 19.33 0.24 -17.36
C ASP A 74 18.19 0.34 -16.32
N LEU A 75 18.17 -0.56 -15.34
CA LEU A 75 17.21 -0.53 -14.24
C LEU A 75 17.59 0.50 -13.18
N ASN A 76 16.58 1.17 -12.63
CA ASN A 76 16.80 2.07 -11.50
C ASN A 76 17.26 1.31 -10.25
N VAL A 77 18.30 1.82 -9.58
CA VAL A 77 18.89 1.19 -8.39
C VAL A 77 17.90 1.04 -7.23
N GLU A 78 17.00 2.01 -7.02
CA GLU A 78 16.00 1.91 -5.93
C GLU A 78 14.96 0.85 -6.22
N TRP A 79 14.52 0.74 -7.48
CA TRP A 79 13.61 -0.34 -7.89
C TRP A 79 14.25 -1.72 -7.68
N VAL A 80 15.52 -1.89 -8.07
CA VAL A 80 16.26 -3.15 -7.84
C VAL A 80 16.31 -3.49 -6.35
N LYS A 81 16.61 -2.52 -5.49
CA LYS A 81 16.61 -2.70 -4.03
C LYS A 81 15.22 -3.09 -3.50
N ALA A 82 14.15 -2.43 -3.97
CA ALA A 82 12.79 -2.74 -3.56
C ALA A 82 12.37 -4.16 -4.00
N SER A 83 12.69 -4.54 -5.24
CA SER A 83 12.42 -5.90 -5.76
C SER A 83 13.17 -6.96 -4.95
N GLN A 84 14.44 -6.71 -4.62
CA GLN A 84 15.21 -7.60 -3.74
C GLN A 84 14.61 -7.69 -2.33
N ALA A 85 14.17 -6.58 -1.74
CA ALA A 85 13.54 -6.57 -0.42
C ALA A 85 12.27 -7.43 -0.39
N ILE A 86 11.44 -7.37 -1.44
CA ILE A 86 10.26 -8.23 -1.61
C ILE A 86 10.66 -9.70 -1.72
N LYS A 87 11.64 -10.04 -2.57
CA LYS A 87 12.12 -11.42 -2.71
C LYS A 87 12.63 -11.99 -1.38
N GLN A 88 13.38 -11.18 -0.62
CA GLN A 88 13.87 -11.57 0.70
C GLN A 88 12.73 -11.72 1.72
N ALA A 89 11.71 -10.87 1.68
CA ALA A 89 10.51 -11.01 2.51
C ALA A 89 9.75 -12.32 2.24
N ASP A 90 9.58 -12.70 0.97
CA ASP A 90 8.90 -13.96 0.64
C ASP A 90 9.72 -15.19 1.08
N LEU A 91 11.05 -15.15 0.93
CA LEU A 91 11.93 -16.19 1.45
C LEU A 91 11.81 -16.31 2.98
N ARG A 92 11.83 -15.19 3.71
CA ARG A 92 11.63 -15.18 5.16
C ARG A 92 10.29 -15.80 5.54
N ARG A 93 9.19 -15.38 4.90
CA ARG A 93 7.86 -15.96 5.13
C ARG A 93 7.82 -17.47 4.91
N LYS A 94 8.31 -17.94 3.75
CA LYS A 94 8.32 -19.37 3.40
C LYS A 94 9.15 -20.22 4.37
N SER A 95 10.21 -19.65 4.94
CA SER A 95 11.06 -20.34 5.93
C SER A 95 10.62 -20.15 7.39
N ALA A 96 9.67 -19.25 7.65
CA ALA A 96 9.24 -18.91 8.99
C ALA A 96 8.51 -20.08 9.66
N LYS A 97 8.89 -20.40 10.90
CA LYS A 97 8.21 -21.44 11.69
C LYS A 97 6.89 -20.96 12.29
N ARG A 98 6.79 -19.66 12.57
CA ARG A 98 5.61 -19.01 13.15
C ARG A 98 4.84 -18.26 12.07
N PRO A 99 3.50 -18.21 12.13
CA PRO A 99 2.73 -17.32 11.29
C PRO A 99 3.05 -15.86 11.61
N ARG A 100 3.05 -15.02 10.57
CA ARG A 100 3.17 -13.57 10.72
C ARG A 100 1.88 -12.85 10.37
N VAL A 101 1.45 -11.93 11.22
CA VAL A 101 0.32 -11.04 10.96
C VAL A 101 0.79 -9.60 10.83
N LEU A 102 0.40 -8.94 9.73
CA LEU A 102 0.50 -7.49 9.57
C LEU A 102 -0.81 -6.85 10.00
N ILE A 103 -0.79 -6.08 11.10
CA ILE A 103 -1.91 -5.27 11.55
C ILE A 103 -1.72 -3.84 11.03
N ILE A 104 -2.66 -3.33 10.26
CA ILE A 104 -2.59 -2.01 9.63
C ILE A 104 -3.51 -1.06 10.39
N ASN A 105 -2.93 -0.02 10.98
CA ASN A 105 -3.68 1.10 11.51
C ASN A 105 -4.05 2.04 10.36
N GLY A 106 -5.33 2.04 9.98
CA GLY A 106 -5.86 2.92 8.95
C GLY A 106 -6.16 4.33 9.41
N SER A 107 -6.03 4.65 10.69
CA SER A 107 -6.29 6.01 11.18
C SER A 107 -5.15 6.95 10.80
N ASP A 108 -5.47 8.18 10.36
CA ASP A 108 -4.50 9.26 10.15
C ASP A 108 -4.13 9.98 11.47
N ARG A 109 -4.76 9.59 12.60
CA ARG A 109 -4.65 10.26 13.90
C ARG A 109 -3.57 9.62 14.79
N ASN A 110 -2.82 10.48 15.47
CA ASN A 110 -2.00 10.18 16.64
C ASN A 110 -1.97 11.39 17.60
N ASP A 111 -1.40 11.16 18.78
CA ASP A 111 -1.25 12.14 19.86
C ASP A 111 -0.03 13.07 19.70
N GLN A 112 0.80 12.85 18.67
CA GLN A 112 2.02 13.62 18.42
C GLN A 112 1.82 14.82 17.48
N THR A 113 0.60 15.03 16.98
CA THR A 113 0.27 16.05 15.97
C THR A 113 -1.04 16.77 16.32
N CYS A 114 -1.63 17.51 15.36
CA CYS A 114 -2.81 18.36 15.55
C CYS A 114 -3.96 17.73 16.35
N PRO A 115 -4.29 16.42 16.23
CA PRO A 115 -5.38 15.83 17.02
C PRO A 115 -5.09 15.67 18.52
N GLY A 116 -3.83 15.70 18.95
CA GLY A 116 -3.40 15.69 20.35
C GLY A 116 -3.85 14.51 21.23
N GLU A 117 -4.45 13.45 20.65
CA GLU A 117 -4.93 12.28 21.38
C GLU A 117 -4.90 11.03 20.47
N ILE A 118 -4.71 9.87 21.08
CA ILE A 118 -4.61 8.56 20.40
C ILE A 118 -5.88 8.24 19.60
N SER A 119 -5.74 7.49 18.50
CA SER A 119 -6.91 7.05 17.73
C SER A 119 -7.67 5.89 18.40
N LYS A 120 -8.99 5.80 18.18
CA LYS A 120 -9.78 4.61 18.55
C LYS A 120 -9.23 3.35 17.86
N SER A 121 -8.74 3.44 16.62
CA SER A 121 -8.09 2.33 15.91
C SER A 121 -6.87 1.79 16.64
N SER A 122 -5.95 2.66 17.09
CA SER A 122 -4.76 2.25 17.84
C SER A 122 -5.14 1.51 19.13
N ARG A 123 -6.19 1.97 19.81
CA ARG A 123 -6.73 1.29 21.01
C ARG A 123 -7.33 -0.08 20.68
N LEU A 124 -8.08 -0.20 19.58
CA LEU A 124 -8.63 -1.49 19.12
C LEU A 124 -7.52 -2.46 18.65
N ILE A 125 -6.47 -1.96 18.01
CA ILE A 125 -5.28 -2.74 17.63
C ILE A 125 -4.59 -3.32 18.86
N ALA A 126 -4.47 -2.56 19.94
CA ALA A 126 -3.89 -3.07 21.19
C ALA A 126 -4.68 -4.28 21.74
N LEU A 127 -6.02 -4.25 21.65
CA LEU A 127 -6.87 -5.38 22.04
C LEU A 127 -6.67 -6.59 21.12
N ALA A 128 -6.57 -6.36 19.81
CA ALA A 128 -6.33 -7.41 18.82
C ALA A 128 -4.97 -8.08 19.03
N LYS A 129 -3.90 -7.29 19.23
CA LYS A 129 -2.54 -7.77 19.49
C LYS A 129 -2.49 -8.65 20.75
N ASP A 130 -3.03 -8.14 21.86
CA ASP A 130 -3.12 -8.87 23.13
C ASP A 130 -3.87 -10.21 22.98
N GLU A 131 -4.99 -10.23 22.24
CA GLU A 131 -5.72 -11.48 21.99
C GLU A 131 -4.96 -12.48 21.11
N MET A 132 -4.25 -12.02 20.07
CA MET A 132 -3.44 -12.89 19.22
C MET A 132 -2.27 -13.48 20.00
N GLU A 133 -1.56 -12.66 20.79
CA GLU A 133 -0.45 -13.12 21.64
C GLU A 133 -0.95 -14.17 22.66
N LYS A 134 -2.11 -13.93 23.29
CA LYS A 134 -2.73 -14.90 24.20
C LYS A 134 -3.18 -16.19 23.50
N SER A 135 -3.89 -16.07 22.38
CA SER A 135 -4.45 -17.21 21.65
C SER A 135 -3.38 -18.09 21.02
N SER A 136 -2.22 -17.52 20.70
CA SER A 136 -1.07 -18.23 20.14
C SER A 136 -0.08 -18.71 21.18
N SER A 137 -0.27 -18.43 22.47
CA SER A 137 0.76 -18.61 23.50
C SER A 137 2.10 -17.95 23.14
N GLY A 138 2.06 -16.83 22.40
CA GLY A 138 3.23 -16.11 21.89
C GLY A 138 3.90 -16.71 20.65
N GLU A 139 3.29 -17.71 20.00
CA GLU A 139 3.83 -18.35 18.79
C GLU A 139 3.38 -17.68 17.47
N ILE A 140 3.23 -16.36 17.49
CA ILE A 140 2.88 -15.53 16.34
C ILE A 140 3.80 -14.31 16.28
N ASP A 141 4.24 -13.95 15.09
CA ASP A 141 4.92 -12.68 14.84
C ASP A 141 3.87 -11.63 14.48
N ILE A 142 3.83 -10.51 15.21
CA ILE A 142 2.90 -9.41 14.93
C ILE A 142 3.71 -8.18 14.51
N ASP A 143 3.41 -7.70 13.32
CA ASP A 143 3.95 -6.47 12.75
C ASP A 143 2.84 -5.42 12.67
N VAL A 144 3.06 -4.21 13.19
CA VAL A 144 2.04 -3.13 13.19
C VAL A 144 2.47 -2.02 12.25
N LEU A 145 1.68 -1.79 11.19
CA LEU A 145 1.87 -0.70 10.23
C LEU A 145 1.04 0.51 10.64
N GLU A 146 1.71 1.49 11.23
CA GLU A 146 1.14 2.76 11.68
C GLU A 146 1.11 3.78 10.53
N LEU A 147 0.04 3.81 9.73
CA LEU A 147 -0.06 4.74 8.59
C LEU A 147 -0.18 6.21 9.01
N ASN A 148 -0.63 6.47 10.25
CA ASN A 148 -0.59 7.81 10.86
C ASN A 148 0.82 8.41 10.92
N THR A 149 1.90 7.64 10.77
CA THR A 149 3.25 8.20 10.69
C THR A 149 3.44 9.09 9.45
N MET A 150 2.60 8.96 8.41
CA MET A 150 2.58 9.92 7.30
C MET A 150 2.17 11.34 7.72
N THR A 151 1.41 11.48 8.81
CA THR A 151 0.95 12.78 9.31
C THR A 151 1.80 13.28 10.47
N SER A 152 2.63 12.44 11.10
CA SER A 152 3.46 12.79 12.28
C SER A 152 4.97 12.64 12.13
N GLU A 153 5.46 11.93 11.12
CA GLU A 153 6.89 11.71 10.91
C GLU A 153 7.35 12.43 9.65
N TYR A 154 8.44 13.19 9.77
CA TYR A 154 9.02 13.91 8.64
C TYR A 154 9.50 12.93 7.55
N GLY A 155 9.03 13.15 6.32
CA GLY A 155 9.52 12.44 5.14
C GLY A 155 8.85 11.09 4.84
N LYS A 156 7.91 10.62 5.67
CA LYS A 156 7.07 9.46 5.34
C LYS A 156 6.00 9.85 4.33
N THR A 157 6.15 9.43 3.07
CA THR A 157 5.21 9.78 2.00
C THR A 157 4.88 8.58 1.14
N ILE A 158 3.59 8.31 0.95
CA ILE A 158 3.09 7.43 -0.10
C ILE A 158 2.59 8.31 -1.25
N TYR A 159 3.20 8.19 -2.41
CA TYR A 159 2.71 8.92 -3.59
C TYR A 159 1.51 8.22 -4.23
N PRO A 160 0.58 8.95 -4.87
CA PRO A 160 -0.60 8.36 -5.49
C PRO A 160 -0.29 7.35 -6.61
N CYS A 161 -1.16 6.37 -6.83
CA CYS A 161 -1.02 5.50 -8.00
C CYS A 161 -1.21 6.29 -9.30
N LYS A 162 -0.38 6.01 -10.32
CA LYS A 162 -0.47 6.63 -11.66
C LYS A 162 -1.42 5.88 -12.61
N GLY A 163 -2.05 4.79 -12.16
CA GLY A 163 -3.02 4.04 -12.96
C GLY A 163 -2.43 3.35 -14.20
N CYS A 164 -1.18 2.88 -14.15
CA CYS A 164 -0.55 2.22 -15.32
C CYS A 164 -1.37 1.04 -15.85
N VAL A 165 -2.04 0.30 -14.96
CA VAL A 165 -2.94 -0.81 -15.31
C VAL A 165 -4.05 -0.41 -16.28
N SER A 166 -4.54 0.83 -16.22
CA SER A 166 -5.58 1.32 -17.14
C SER A 166 -5.08 1.51 -18.58
N THR A 167 -3.78 1.36 -18.81
CA THR A 167 -3.19 1.28 -20.17
C THR A 167 -3.04 -0.16 -20.63
N ALA A 168 -2.42 -0.98 -19.77
CA ALA A 168 -2.24 -2.42 -19.92
C ALA A 168 -1.72 -2.99 -18.59
N MET A 169 -2.16 -4.18 -18.19
CA MET A 169 -1.71 -4.78 -16.91
C MET A 169 -0.17 -4.91 -16.80
N PRO A 170 0.57 -5.38 -17.83
CA PRO A 170 2.03 -5.49 -17.76
C PRO A 170 2.78 -4.16 -17.63
N LEU A 171 2.10 -3.02 -17.87
CA LEU A 171 2.66 -1.69 -17.64
C LEU A 171 2.69 -1.34 -16.15
N CYS A 172 1.89 -2.00 -15.32
CA CYS A 172 1.99 -1.92 -13.86
C CYS A 172 3.11 -2.87 -13.42
N HIS A 173 4.16 -2.39 -12.75
CA HIS A 173 5.28 -3.26 -12.36
C HIS A 173 5.20 -3.61 -10.88
N TRP A 174 5.70 -4.78 -10.49
CA TRP A 174 5.81 -5.26 -9.12
C TRP A 174 7.30 -5.40 -8.72
N PRO A 175 7.80 -4.64 -7.72
CA PRO A 175 7.16 -3.47 -7.10
C PRO A 175 7.01 -2.32 -8.10
N CYS A 176 6.23 -1.30 -7.74
CA CYS A 176 5.95 -0.22 -8.67
C CYS A 176 7.17 0.64 -9.01
N SER A 177 7.52 0.70 -10.30
CA SER A 177 8.61 1.51 -10.86
C SER A 177 8.21 2.96 -11.25
N CYS A 178 7.03 3.42 -10.85
CA CYS A 178 6.60 4.81 -11.06
C CYS A 178 7.43 5.82 -10.24
N TYR A 179 8.05 5.32 -9.16
CA TYR A 179 8.85 6.04 -8.20
C TYR A 179 10.22 5.35 -8.05
N PRO A 180 11.31 6.09 -7.76
CA PRO A 180 11.33 7.54 -7.62
C PRO A 180 11.10 8.28 -8.95
N HIS A 181 10.66 9.53 -8.86
CA HIS A 181 10.64 10.51 -9.94
C HIS A 181 11.33 11.79 -9.47
N ASN A 182 12.66 11.78 -9.53
CA ASN A 182 13.54 12.83 -9.01
C ASN A 182 13.19 14.21 -9.58
N SER A 183 12.97 14.29 -10.90
CA SER A 183 12.62 15.53 -11.57
C SER A 183 11.29 16.16 -11.07
N LEU A 184 10.38 15.36 -10.48
CA LEU A 184 9.11 15.85 -9.91
C LEU A 184 9.15 15.93 -8.38
N GLY A 185 10.32 15.70 -7.76
CA GLY A 185 10.44 15.63 -6.30
C GLY A 185 9.65 14.48 -5.67
N GLN A 186 9.34 13.42 -6.43
CA GLN A 186 8.63 12.25 -5.93
C GLN A 186 9.63 11.17 -5.54
N VAL A 187 10.32 11.36 -4.42
CA VAL A 187 11.43 10.53 -3.92
C VAL A 187 11.11 10.03 -2.52
N ASN A 188 11.84 9.03 -2.02
CA ASN A 188 11.60 8.44 -0.70
C ASN A 188 10.17 7.86 -0.56
N ASP A 189 9.68 7.18 -1.61
CA ASP A 189 8.35 6.53 -1.59
C ASP A 189 8.31 5.44 -0.51
N TRP A 190 7.49 5.66 0.51
CA TRP A 190 7.40 4.78 1.68
C TRP A 190 6.83 3.40 1.34
N MET A 191 6.16 3.26 0.19
CA MET A 191 5.68 1.95 -0.28
C MET A 191 6.80 0.92 -0.45
N ASN A 192 8.05 1.34 -0.72
CA ASN A 192 9.18 0.41 -0.81
C ASN A 192 9.50 -0.29 0.52
N GLU A 193 9.12 0.30 1.66
CA GLU A 193 9.18 -0.36 2.97
C GLU A 193 7.91 -1.17 3.28
N ILE A 194 6.76 -0.77 2.71
CA ILE A 194 5.46 -1.40 2.98
C ILE A 194 5.28 -2.70 2.17
N TYR A 195 5.67 -2.75 0.89
CA TYR A 195 5.49 -3.96 0.08
C TYR A 195 6.15 -5.21 0.70
N PRO A 196 7.41 -5.17 1.18
CA PRO A 196 8.00 -6.32 1.84
C PRO A 196 7.21 -6.79 3.07
N ARG A 197 6.60 -5.88 3.84
CA ARG A 197 5.81 -6.24 5.03
C ARG A 197 4.53 -6.98 4.66
N TRP A 198 3.86 -6.55 3.59
CA TRP A 198 2.72 -7.30 3.02
C TRP A 198 3.12 -8.68 2.51
N VAL A 199 4.25 -8.77 1.83
CA VAL A 199 4.77 -10.02 1.27
C VAL A 199 5.16 -11.00 2.37
N GLU A 200 5.75 -10.50 3.45
CA GLU A 200 6.24 -11.30 4.58
C GLU A 200 5.13 -11.79 5.52
N ALA A 201 3.97 -11.12 5.52
CA ALA A 201 2.82 -11.52 6.32
C ALA A 201 2.13 -12.75 5.71
N ASP A 202 1.66 -13.66 6.58
CA ASP A 202 0.74 -14.74 6.23
C ASP A 202 -0.72 -14.28 6.37
N GLY A 203 -0.98 -13.37 7.30
CA GLY A 203 -2.30 -12.77 7.51
C GLY A 203 -2.27 -11.25 7.66
N ILE A 204 -3.36 -10.59 7.28
CA ILE A 204 -3.52 -9.14 7.29
C ILE A 204 -4.73 -8.77 8.16
N MET A 205 -4.57 -7.83 9.08
CA MET A 205 -5.69 -7.24 9.81
C MET A 205 -5.74 -5.74 9.54
N ILE A 206 -6.84 -5.22 9.02
CA ILE A 206 -7.03 -3.77 8.81
C ILE A 206 -7.95 -3.24 9.89
N VAL A 207 -7.50 -2.27 10.68
CA VAL A 207 -8.33 -1.57 11.67
C VAL A 207 -8.39 -0.10 11.32
N THR A 208 -9.56 0.39 10.91
CA THR A 208 -9.69 1.73 10.32
C THR A 208 -10.95 2.46 10.79
N PRO A 209 -10.87 3.79 11.01
CA PRO A 209 -12.07 4.60 11.02
C PRO A 209 -12.63 4.74 9.59
N VAL A 210 -13.80 5.37 9.46
CA VAL A 210 -14.37 5.81 8.18
C VAL A 210 -14.30 7.33 8.06
N TYR A 211 -13.83 7.84 6.92
CA TYR A 211 -13.85 9.26 6.56
C TYR A 211 -14.79 9.46 5.38
N TRP A 212 -15.91 10.17 5.59
CA TRP A 212 -16.89 10.47 4.52
C TRP A 212 -17.29 9.23 3.69
N ARG A 213 -17.67 8.14 4.37
CA ARG A 213 -18.02 6.84 3.75
C ARG A 213 -16.89 6.18 2.93
N GLN A 214 -15.63 6.55 3.20
CA GLN A 214 -14.45 6.08 2.49
C GLN A 214 -13.28 5.77 3.45
N ALA A 215 -12.26 5.10 2.91
CA ALA A 215 -11.01 4.86 3.62
C ALA A 215 -10.31 6.19 3.93
N PRO A 216 -9.65 6.34 5.10
CA PRO A 216 -8.77 7.46 5.38
C PRO A 216 -7.70 7.63 4.31
N SER A 217 -7.17 8.85 4.16
CA SER A 217 -6.35 9.20 2.99
C SER A 217 -5.06 8.40 2.94
N THR A 218 -4.41 8.17 4.09
CA THR A 218 -3.16 7.37 4.14
C THR A 218 -3.43 5.90 3.79
N LEU A 219 -4.51 5.32 4.32
CA LEU A 219 -4.96 3.98 3.97
C LEU A 219 -5.28 3.87 2.48
N LYS A 220 -6.03 4.82 1.93
CA LYS A 220 -6.41 4.83 0.50
C LYS A 220 -5.19 4.92 -0.41
N LEU A 221 -4.20 5.75 -0.07
CA LEU A 221 -2.94 5.84 -0.81
C LEU A 221 -2.20 4.50 -0.85
N MET A 222 -2.11 3.80 0.28
CA MET A 222 -1.54 2.45 0.31
C MET A 222 -2.35 1.49 -0.58
N ILE A 223 -3.68 1.43 -0.42
CA ILE A 223 -4.59 0.56 -1.19
C ILE A 223 -4.38 0.76 -2.69
N ASP A 224 -4.39 2.01 -3.16
CA ASP A 224 -4.26 2.33 -4.59
C ASP A 224 -2.92 1.89 -5.18
N ARG A 225 -1.89 1.82 -4.33
CA ARG A 225 -0.55 1.39 -4.71
C ARG A 225 -0.41 -0.14 -4.69
N MET A 226 -1.27 -0.86 -3.98
CA MET A 226 -1.30 -2.33 -3.97
C MET A 226 -1.85 -2.95 -5.26
N VAL A 227 -2.41 -2.16 -6.19
CA VAL A 227 -2.84 -2.68 -7.51
C VAL A 227 -1.71 -3.38 -8.27
N CYS A 228 -0.45 -3.02 -8.03
CA CYS A 228 0.68 -3.73 -8.64
C CYS A 228 0.93 -5.13 -8.08
N ALA A 229 0.37 -5.47 -6.91
CA ALA A 229 0.38 -6.82 -6.37
C ALA A 229 -0.67 -7.73 -7.05
N ASP A 230 -1.63 -7.15 -7.79
CA ASP A 230 -2.75 -7.82 -8.45
C ASP A 230 -2.59 -7.74 -9.97
N GLY A 231 -1.68 -8.54 -10.51
CA GLY A 231 -1.40 -8.64 -11.95
C GLY A 231 -0.12 -7.93 -12.41
N GLY A 232 0.61 -7.26 -11.52
CA GLY A 232 1.77 -6.46 -11.92
C GLY A 232 2.96 -7.28 -12.42
N ASN A 233 3.70 -6.71 -13.36
CA ASN A 233 4.86 -7.26 -14.02
C ASN A 233 6.14 -7.17 -13.18
N GLU A 234 6.76 -8.30 -12.87
CA GLU A 234 8.00 -8.39 -12.10
C GLU A 234 9.26 -8.01 -12.89
N ASP A 235 9.14 -7.93 -14.22
CA ASP A 235 10.23 -7.63 -15.15
C ASP A 235 9.94 -6.32 -15.91
N PRO A 236 10.45 -5.16 -15.42
CA PRO A 236 10.35 -3.88 -16.12
C PRO A 236 11.01 -3.84 -17.50
N THR A 237 11.92 -4.77 -17.81
CA THR A 237 12.70 -4.79 -19.04
C THR A 237 11.89 -5.37 -20.20
N SER A 238 10.95 -6.26 -19.91
CA SER A 238 9.98 -6.82 -20.87
C SER A 238 9.13 -5.74 -21.55
N THR A 239 8.90 -4.61 -20.87
CA THR A 239 8.19 -3.42 -21.37
C THR A 239 9.12 -2.24 -21.63
N GLN A 240 10.44 -2.43 -21.55
CA GLN A 240 11.47 -1.40 -21.71
C GLN A 240 11.14 -0.16 -20.86
N GLY A 241 10.82 -0.39 -19.59
CA GLY A 241 10.32 0.64 -18.67
C GLY A 241 8.82 0.84 -18.78
N LYS A 242 8.36 2.06 -19.06
CA LYS A 242 6.93 2.39 -19.12
C LYS A 242 6.48 2.64 -20.56
N THR A 243 6.80 1.74 -21.48
CA THR A 243 6.40 1.81 -22.89
C THR A 243 5.01 1.17 -23.10
N PRO A 244 3.95 1.95 -23.37
CA PRO A 244 2.59 1.44 -23.49
C PRO A 244 2.42 0.38 -24.58
N GLU A 245 3.06 0.57 -25.73
CA GLU A 245 2.90 -0.28 -26.90
C GLU A 245 3.45 -1.70 -26.65
N LEU A 246 4.54 -1.82 -25.89
CA LEU A 246 5.10 -3.11 -25.50
C LEU A 246 4.23 -3.82 -24.46
N ALA A 247 3.75 -3.08 -23.45
CA ALA A 247 2.86 -3.64 -22.44
C ALA A 247 1.54 -4.18 -23.04
N LYS A 248 0.93 -3.45 -23.98
CA LYS A 248 -0.26 -3.92 -24.70
C LYS A 248 0.00 -5.17 -25.53
N LYS A 249 1.18 -5.26 -26.18
CA LYS A 249 1.57 -6.48 -26.92
C LYS A 249 1.69 -7.68 -25.99
N LEU A 250 2.31 -7.50 -24.82
CA LEU A 250 2.43 -8.55 -23.82
C LEU A 250 1.06 -9.01 -23.31
N GLU A 251 0.16 -8.07 -23.00
CA GLU A 251 -1.18 -8.40 -22.52
C GLU A 251 -2.00 -9.16 -23.55
N ILE A 252 -2.04 -8.69 -24.80
CA ILE A 252 -2.76 -9.34 -25.90
C ILE A 252 -2.19 -10.74 -26.21
N LYS A 253 -0.90 -10.98 -25.93
CA LYS A 253 -0.27 -12.30 -26.09
C LYS A 253 -0.78 -13.32 -25.05
N GLY A 254 -1.54 -12.88 -24.04
CA GLY A 254 -2.05 -13.71 -22.96
C GLY A 254 -1.25 -13.52 -21.68
N TRP A 255 -1.25 -12.29 -21.14
CA TRP A 255 -0.74 -12.06 -19.79
C TRP A 255 -1.52 -12.93 -18.79
N ASP A 256 -0.83 -13.43 -17.76
CA ASP A 256 -1.33 -14.42 -16.81
C ASP A 256 -1.84 -13.80 -15.50
N TYR A 257 -1.73 -12.47 -15.37
CA TYR A 257 -2.26 -11.67 -14.25
C TYR A 257 -1.85 -12.22 -12.87
N PRO A 258 -0.54 -12.23 -12.56
CA PRO A 258 -0.02 -12.83 -11.35
C PRO A 258 -0.53 -12.11 -10.09
N ARG A 259 -1.12 -12.87 -9.17
CA ARG A 259 -1.60 -12.36 -7.87
C ARG A 259 -0.56 -12.63 -6.79
N HIS A 260 0.35 -11.68 -6.61
CA HIS A 260 1.56 -11.81 -5.77
C HIS A 260 1.28 -12.07 -4.29
N LEU A 261 0.08 -11.75 -3.83
CA LEU A 261 -0.37 -11.92 -2.44
C LEU A 261 -1.52 -12.93 -2.28
N LYS A 262 -1.79 -13.75 -3.32
CA LYS A 262 -2.82 -14.79 -3.27
C LYS A 262 -2.65 -15.69 -2.04
N GLY A 263 -3.77 -16.04 -1.43
CA GLY A 263 -3.85 -17.00 -0.33
C GLY A 263 -3.45 -16.45 1.05
N ARG A 264 -3.19 -15.14 1.20
CA ARG A 264 -3.07 -14.54 2.54
C ARG A 264 -4.42 -14.46 3.21
N VAL A 265 -4.47 -14.68 4.51
CA VAL A 265 -5.74 -14.59 5.26
C VAL A 265 -5.98 -13.13 5.66
N TYR A 266 -7.22 -12.65 5.67
CA TYR A 266 -7.51 -11.30 6.11
C TYR A 266 -8.63 -11.20 7.13
N SER A 267 -8.55 -10.17 7.98
CA SER A 267 -9.68 -9.68 8.77
C SER A 267 -9.77 -8.15 8.73
N ILE A 268 -10.97 -7.61 8.86
CA ILE A 268 -11.23 -6.15 8.81
C ILE A 268 -12.05 -5.72 10.01
N VAL A 269 -11.66 -4.61 10.63
CA VAL A 269 -12.43 -3.89 11.65
C VAL A 269 -12.60 -2.45 11.19
N VAL A 270 -13.82 -2.10 10.81
CA VAL A 270 -14.23 -0.72 10.51
C VAL A 270 -15.01 -0.17 11.71
N HIS A 271 -14.67 1.05 12.11
CA HIS A 271 -15.48 1.80 13.07
C HIS A 271 -15.80 3.20 12.56
N GLY A 272 -16.85 3.79 13.11
CA GLY A 272 -17.28 5.14 12.81
C GLY A 272 -18.19 5.68 13.90
N ASP A 273 -18.63 6.91 13.72
CA ASP A 273 -19.47 7.60 14.71
C ASP A 273 -20.95 7.66 14.27
N THR A 274 -21.23 7.73 12.96
CA THR A 274 -22.61 7.93 12.46
C THR A 274 -22.95 7.23 11.14
N GLU A 275 -22.05 7.22 10.15
CA GLU A 275 -22.35 6.66 8.83
C GLU A 275 -21.13 6.04 8.13
N GLY A 276 -21.36 5.28 7.05
CA GLY A 276 -20.32 4.84 6.13
C GLY A 276 -19.56 3.57 6.49
N ILE A 277 -19.77 3.02 7.69
CA ILE A 277 -19.02 1.84 8.16
C ILE A 277 -19.23 0.59 7.29
N ASP A 278 -20.45 0.36 6.82
CA ASP A 278 -20.77 -0.81 5.99
C ASP A 278 -20.29 -0.65 4.55
N ASP A 279 -20.31 0.57 4.02
CA ASP A 279 -19.76 0.88 2.69
C ASP A 279 -18.27 0.57 2.66
N LEU A 280 -17.53 1.12 3.62
CA LEU A 280 -16.08 0.92 3.71
C LEU A 280 -15.73 -0.54 3.96
N LYS A 281 -16.43 -1.23 4.88
CA LYS A 281 -16.24 -2.66 5.11
C LYS A 281 -16.42 -3.47 3.82
N THR A 282 -17.47 -3.19 3.06
CA THR A 282 -17.78 -3.88 1.80
C THR A 282 -16.69 -3.60 0.75
N MET A 283 -16.25 -2.35 0.62
CA MET A 283 -15.19 -1.96 -0.31
C MET A 283 -13.86 -2.64 0.01
N LEU A 284 -13.45 -2.67 1.27
CA LEU A 284 -12.22 -3.33 1.70
C LEU A 284 -12.27 -4.84 1.50
N SER A 285 -13.41 -5.47 1.83
CA SER A 285 -13.61 -6.91 1.61
C SER A 285 -13.50 -7.26 0.13
N SER A 286 -14.26 -6.55 -0.70
CA SER A 286 -14.28 -6.77 -2.16
C SER A 286 -12.90 -6.58 -2.80
N TRP A 287 -12.12 -5.63 -2.29
CA TRP A 287 -10.74 -5.42 -2.74
C TRP A 287 -9.84 -6.62 -2.42
N LEU A 288 -9.87 -7.13 -1.19
CA LEU A 288 -9.03 -8.25 -0.77
C LEU A 288 -9.48 -9.57 -1.43
N ASP A 289 -10.79 -9.78 -1.59
CA ASP A 289 -11.35 -10.91 -2.34
C ASP A 289 -10.91 -10.89 -3.81
N ALA A 290 -10.92 -9.72 -4.44
CA ALA A 290 -10.50 -9.56 -5.83
C ALA A 290 -9.00 -9.84 -6.06
N MET A 291 -8.19 -9.83 -4.99
CA MET A 291 -6.79 -10.23 -4.95
C MET A 291 -6.59 -11.69 -4.53
N GLU A 292 -7.68 -12.44 -4.32
CA GLU A 292 -7.71 -13.82 -3.84
C GLU A 292 -7.04 -14.02 -2.47
N LEU A 293 -7.27 -13.08 -1.56
CA LEU A 293 -7.03 -13.32 -0.14
C LEU A 293 -8.21 -14.09 0.47
N ILE A 294 -7.95 -14.78 1.58
CA ILE A 294 -8.90 -15.68 2.23
C ILE A 294 -9.52 -14.96 3.43
N PRO A 295 -10.85 -14.80 3.52
CA PRO A 295 -11.48 -14.23 4.70
C PRO A 295 -11.26 -15.12 5.95
N ALA A 296 -10.94 -14.49 7.09
CA ALA A 296 -10.79 -15.18 8.37
C ALA A 296 -12.12 -15.72 8.94
N GLY A 297 -12.43 -16.98 8.63
CA GLY A 297 -13.49 -17.75 9.29
C GLY A 297 -14.90 -17.16 9.14
N THR A 298 -15.72 -17.28 10.18
CA THR A 298 -17.16 -16.96 10.13
C THR A 298 -17.49 -15.47 10.32
N MET A 299 -16.58 -14.67 10.87
CA MET A 299 -16.75 -13.22 11.03
C MET A 299 -15.47 -12.50 10.60
N PRO A 300 -15.12 -12.58 9.30
CA PRO A 300 -13.86 -12.04 8.80
C PRO A 300 -13.84 -10.51 8.85
N THR A 301 -15.01 -9.86 8.86
CA THR A 301 -15.13 -8.41 8.76
C THR A 301 -16.18 -7.87 9.70
N LEU A 302 -15.83 -6.83 10.45
CA LEU A 302 -16.63 -6.15 11.45
C LEU A 302 -16.83 -4.68 11.05
N ALA A 303 -18.05 -4.16 11.23
CA ALA A 303 -18.37 -2.74 11.14
C ALA A 303 -19.23 -2.34 12.35
N ARG A 304 -18.79 -1.35 13.13
CA ARG A 304 -19.54 -0.87 14.30
C ARG A 304 -19.51 0.65 14.43
N PHE A 305 -20.61 1.23 14.87
CA PHE A 305 -20.60 2.59 15.39
C PHE A 305 -20.14 2.57 16.85
N ILE A 306 -19.32 3.53 17.24
CA ILE A 306 -18.88 3.71 18.63
C ILE A 306 -19.42 5.06 19.10
N GLY A 307 -20.38 5.06 20.02
CA GLY A 307 -21.08 6.27 20.44
C GLY A 307 -21.98 6.83 19.32
N TYR A 308 -22.86 5.98 18.76
CA TYR A 308 -23.72 6.34 17.64
C TYR A 308 -24.55 7.60 17.94
N TYR A 309 -24.33 8.67 17.16
CA TYR A 309 -24.93 10.00 17.37
C TYR A 309 -24.66 10.65 18.74
N GLU A 310 -23.70 10.14 19.51
CA GLU A 310 -23.25 10.78 20.75
C GLU A 310 -22.23 11.89 20.47
N ASP A 311 -21.90 12.67 21.50
CA ASP A 311 -20.89 13.72 21.40
C ASP A 311 -19.50 13.13 21.11
N TYR A 312 -18.85 13.66 20.07
CA TYR A 312 -17.48 13.28 19.69
C TYR A 312 -16.47 13.44 20.84
N ALA A 313 -16.70 14.44 21.71
CA ALA A 313 -15.88 14.73 22.88
C ALA A 313 -15.88 13.57 23.91
N THR A 314 -16.90 12.71 23.89
CA THR A 314 -16.98 11.52 24.77
C THR A 314 -16.72 10.22 24.04
N SER A 315 -16.33 10.25 22.77
CA SER A 315 -16.18 9.05 21.92
C SER A 315 -15.19 8.00 22.48
N HIS A 316 -14.13 8.43 23.16
CA HIS A 316 -13.22 7.50 23.86
C HIS A 316 -13.86 6.85 25.09
N ARG A 317 -14.71 7.56 25.82
CA ARG A 317 -15.48 6.99 26.93
C ARG A 317 -16.57 6.04 26.44
N ALA A 318 -17.15 6.32 25.26
CA ALA A 318 -18.06 5.39 24.61
C ALA A 318 -17.33 4.08 24.28
N LEU A 319 -16.12 4.15 23.70
CA LEU A 319 -15.28 2.97 23.48
C LEU A 319 -14.93 2.22 24.78
N ASP A 320 -14.63 2.93 25.87
CA ASP A 320 -14.31 2.32 27.17
C ASP A 320 -15.45 1.43 27.68
N LYS A 321 -16.69 1.88 27.53
CA LYS A 321 -17.90 1.21 28.01
C LYS A 321 -18.41 0.11 27.09
N ASP A 322 -18.05 0.16 25.81
CA ASP A 322 -18.52 -0.81 24.81
C ASP A 322 -17.69 -2.10 24.88
N GLU A 323 -18.03 -2.97 25.84
CA GLU A 323 -17.39 -4.28 25.98
C GLU A 323 -17.67 -5.21 24.79
N ALA A 324 -18.79 -4.99 24.07
CA ALA A 324 -19.19 -5.80 22.94
C ALA A 324 -18.23 -5.61 21.75
N ILE A 325 -17.98 -4.37 21.32
CA ILE A 325 -17.01 -4.12 20.24
C ILE A 325 -15.61 -4.58 20.63
N GLN A 326 -15.20 -4.38 21.89
CA GLN A 326 -13.90 -4.86 22.38
C GLN A 326 -13.80 -6.39 22.24
N LYS A 327 -14.86 -7.12 22.57
CA LYS A 327 -14.92 -8.57 22.40
C LYS A 327 -14.96 -8.99 20.93
N GLU A 328 -15.69 -8.28 20.08
CA GLU A 328 -15.77 -8.54 18.64
C GLU A 328 -14.42 -8.35 17.94
N VAL A 329 -13.65 -7.32 18.31
CA VAL A 329 -12.29 -7.10 17.80
C VAL A 329 -11.35 -8.23 18.22
N ARG A 330 -11.41 -8.64 19.50
CA ARG A 330 -10.66 -9.83 19.98
C ARG A 330 -11.06 -11.08 19.19
N ASN A 331 -12.35 -11.31 18.99
CA ASN A 331 -12.83 -12.47 18.23
C ASN A 331 -12.35 -12.45 16.77
N SER A 332 -12.31 -11.27 16.13
CA SER A 332 -11.79 -11.11 14.75
C SER A 332 -10.29 -11.44 14.69
N ALA A 333 -9.53 -10.95 15.65
CA ALA A 333 -8.09 -11.22 15.78
C ALA A 333 -7.81 -12.72 16.02
N LYS A 334 -8.60 -13.35 16.89
CA LYS A 334 -8.54 -14.79 17.17
C LYS A 334 -8.94 -15.65 15.97
N ALA A 335 -9.97 -15.24 15.23
CA ALA A 335 -10.39 -15.92 14.01
C ALA A 335 -9.28 -15.89 12.96
N LEU A 336 -8.66 -14.74 12.73
CA LEU A 336 -7.52 -14.60 11.82
C LEU A 336 -6.39 -15.57 12.20
N TYR A 337 -5.97 -15.58 13.47
CA TYR A 337 -4.93 -16.50 13.92
C TYR A 337 -5.31 -17.97 13.71
N LYS A 338 -6.52 -18.39 14.09
CA LYS A 338 -6.97 -19.78 13.93
C LYS A 338 -6.98 -20.21 12.46
N THR A 339 -7.52 -19.37 11.58
CA THR A 339 -7.54 -19.63 10.14
C THR A 339 -6.12 -19.75 9.57
N LEU A 340 -5.15 -18.97 10.07
CA LEU A 340 -3.75 -19.10 9.67
C LEU A 340 -3.11 -20.43 10.11
N VAL A 341 -3.40 -20.88 11.33
CA VAL A 341 -2.92 -22.19 11.82
C VAL A 341 -3.50 -23.30 10.96
N GLU A 342 -4.83 -23.28 10.74
CA GLU A 342 -5.51 -24.26 9.88
C GLU A 342 -4.97 -24.25 8.44
N LEU A 343 -4.65 -23.08 7.89
CA LEU A 343 -4.05 -22.95 6.55
C LEU A 343 -2.67 -23.63 6.50
N ARG A 344 -1.83 -23.37 7.51
CA ARG A 344 -0.45 -23.90 7.57
C ARG A 344 -0.41 -25.41 7.82
N GLU A 345 -1.40 -25.94 8.54
CA GLU A 345 -1.56 -27.38 8.78
C GLU A 345 -2.19 -28.11 7.58
N GLY A 346 -2.57 -27.40 6.51
CA GLY A 346 -3.26 -27.97 5.35
C GLY A 346 -4.72 -28.35 5.64
N GLY A 347 -5.27 -27.86 6.75
CA GLY A 347 -6.63 -28.14 7.21
C GLY A 347 -7.71 -27.36 6.46
N LEU A 348 -7.36 -26.21 5.86
CA LEU A 348 -8.24 -25.51 4.93
C LEU A 348 -8.27 -26.24 3.59
N LYS A 349 -9.17 -27.23 3.50
CA LYS A 349 -9.62 -27.76 2.22
C LYS A 349 -10.49 -26.69 1.57
N SER A 350 -9.94 -25.94 0.63
CA SER A 350 -10.79 -25.16 -0.26
C SER A 350 -11.43 -26.17 -1.22
N ASP A 351 -12.71 -26.46 -1.06
CA ASP A 351 -13.50 -27.33 -1.94
C ASP A 351 -13.64 -26.77 -3.38
N GLN A 352 -12.84 -25.76 -3.73
CA GLN A 352 -12.83 -24.99 -4.97
C GLN A 352 -11.53 -25.13 -5.79
N GLN A 353 -10.54 -25.96 -5.39
CA GLN A 353 -9.24 -26.03 -6.10
C GLN A 353 -9.33 -26.51 -7.56
N ASP A 354 -10.42 -27.17 -7.95
CA ASP A 354 -10.58 -27.74 -9.29
C ASP A 354 -11.57 -26.96 -10.19
N LEU A 355 -11.99 -25.76 -9.78
CA LEU A 355 -12.83 -24.91 -10.63
C LEU A 355 -11.95 -24.02 -11.51
N ASP A 356 -12.01 -24.24 -12.81
CA ASP A 356 -11.40 -23.35 -13.81
C ASP A 356 -12.08 -21.97 -13.74
N ASP A 357 -11.30 -20.89 -13.66
CA ASP A 357 -11.83 -19.53 -13.75
C ASP A 357 -12.08 -19.23 -15.23
N PRO A 358 -13.34 -19.18 -15.71
CA PRO A 358 -13.61 -18.96 -17.12
C PRO A 358 -13.29 -17.54 -17.58
N ARG A 359 -13.00 -16.63 -16.64
CA ARG A 359 -12.64 -15.23 -16.89
C ARG A 359 -11.52 -14.85 -15.92
N PRO A 360 -10.33 -15.46 -16.07
CA PRO A 360 -9.18 -14.99 -15.33
C PRO A 360 -9.00 -13.52 -15.71
N LYS A 361 -8.73 -12.71 -14.67
CA LYS A 361 -8.60 -11.26 -14.79
C LYS A 361 -7.70 -10.87 -15.96
#